data_AF-A0A2V7V3X0-F1
#
_entry.id   AF-A0A2V7V3X0-F1
#
_cell.length_a   1.000
_cell.length_b   1.000
_cell.length_c   1.000
_cell.angle_alpha   90.00
_cell.angle_beta   90.00
_cell.angle_gamma   90.00
#
_symmetry.space_group_name_H-M   'P 1'
#
loop_
_entity.id
_entity.type
_entity.pdbx_description
1 polymer ?
#
loop_
_entity_poly.entity_id
_entity_poly.type
_entity_poly.pdbx_seq_one_letter_code
_entity_poly.pdbx_strand_id
1 'polypeptide(L)'
;MRNHPSVIAWVNGSDFPPPLEVERAYLKVLDELDWAKPVLSNATDTPGPASGPSGVKMRGPYDYVPPSYWLTDKKHGGAFGFATEIGPGAAVPPVESLKRMLPPERLWPMSEFWTFHAGGDEFKDLRLFTEALEGRYGKATGAEDYARKAQALAYDGQRAMFEAYGRNKYTATGVIQWMLNNAWPSMIWHLYDWFLRPGGGYYGTKKACEPLHVQFSYDDRSVVVVNDLPEAFTGLRVKAQLLDFGLATRFTREAKVDVAADGVTRAFAVPQPKDLSTAYFLRLRLEDSHDRPWSTNFYWLSTQEDVLDWGKTEWYYTPTRQHADLRALARLPPTTLALRTGPEEGGAEPAVRVRVENTGRSLAFQVHLKLVEAASGEEVLPVFWDDNYFELLPGELREVRVAHPPRRDAAALRLEAEAWNVPLTPP
;
A
#
# COMPACT_ATOMS: atom_id res chain seq x y z
N MET A 1 -29.89 9.07 2.61
CA MET A 1 -28.52 9.65 2.68
C MET A 1 -28.40 10.85 3.62
N ARG A 2 -29.30 11.86 3.59
CA ARG A 2 -29.19 13.07 4.43
C ARG A 2 -28.99 12.82 5.94
N ASN A 3 -29.66 11.82 6.51
CA ASN A 3 -29.59 11.49 7.93
C ASN A 3 -28.43 10.53 8.31
N HIS A 4 -27.60 10.08 7.35
CA HIS A 4 -26.50 9.16 7.66
C HIS A 4 -25.23 9.95 7.97
N PRO A 5 -24.65 9.85 9.17
CA PRO A 5 -23.46 10.62 9.55
C PRO A 5 -22.21 10.20 8.76
N SER A 6 -22.18 8.98 8.20
CA SER A 6 -21.08 8.49 7.35
C SER A 6 -21.00 9.17 5.99
N VAL A 7 -22.09 9.76 5.50
CA VAL A 7 -22.07 10.51 4.24
C VAL A 7 -21.54 11.92 4.55
N ILE A 8 -20.38 12.27 4.02
CA ILE A 8 -19.70 13.54 4.34
C ILE A 8 -19.90 14.64 3.28
N ALA A 9 -20.21 14.27 2.04
CA ALA A 9 -20.43 15.21 0.95
C ALA A 9 -21.35 14.61 -0.12
N TRP A 10 -21.90 15.47 -0.99
CA TRP A 10 -22.59 15.09 -2.21
C TRP A 10 -21.79 15.58 -3.42
N VAL A 11 -21.61 14.76 -4.45
CA VAL A 11 -20.88 15.14 -5.67
C VAL A 11 -21.83 15.04 -6.86
N ASN A 12 -22.12 16.16 -7.52
CA ASN A 12 -23.15 16.24 -8.56
C ASN A 12 -22.69 15.66 -9.92
N GLY A 13 -21.38 15.58 -10.16
CA GLY A 13 -20.75 15.02 -11.35
C GLY A 13 -19.43 14.36 -11.00
N SER A 14 -18.78 13.71 -11.96
CA SER A 14 -17.45 13.09 -11.77
C SER A 14 -16.43 13.85 -12.61
N ASP A 15 -16.20 13.38 -13.84
CA ASP A 15 -15.17 13.86 -14.76
C ASP A 15 -15.50 15.26 -15.32
N PHE A 16 -16.80 15.62 -15.33
CA PHE A 16 -17.28 16.89 -15.82
C PHE A 16 -18.31 17.49 -14.86
N PRO A 17 -18.33 18.83 -14.72
CA PRO A 17 -19.46 19.51 -14.09
C PRO A 17 -20.75 19.23 -14.86
N PRO A 18 -21.90 19.08 -14.17
CA PRO A 18 -23.18 19.04 -14.85
C PRO A 18 -23.40 20.34 -15.66
N PRO A 19 -24.12 20.30 -16.79
CA PRO A 19 -24.57 21.51 -17.46
C PRO A 19 -25.37 22.42 -16.52
N LEU A 20 -25.35 23.74 -16.74
CA LEU A 20 -25.91 24.74 -15.82
C LEU A 20 -27.32 24.42 -15.32
N GLU A 21 -28.24 24.10 -16.23
CA GLU A 21 -29.63 23.83 -15.86
C GLU A 21 -29.80 22.51 -15.09
N VAL A 22 -28.91 21.53 -15.33
CA VAL A 22 -28.88 20.27 -14.58
C VAL A 22 -28.30 20.52 -13.18
N GLU A 23 -27.22 21.29 -13.06
CA GLU A 23 -26.63 21.63 -11.76
C GLU A 23 -27.64 22.42 -10.90
N ARG A 24 -28.35 23.40 -11.50
CA ARG A 24 -29.43 24.13 -10.81
C ARG A 24 -30.55 23.21 -10.33
N ALA A 25 -30.94 22.22 -11.14
CA ALA A 25 -31.95 21.25 -10.74
C ALA A 25 -31.49 20.39 -9.56
N TYR A 26 -30.24 19.92 -9.56
CA TYR A 26 -29.69 19.18 -8.43
C TYR A 26 -29.60 20.02 -7.16
N LEU A 27 -29.09 21.25 -7.25
CA LEU A 27 -29.00 22.17 -6.12
C LEU A 27 -30.39 22.49 -5.54
N LYS A 28 -31.40 22.68 -6.40
CA LYS A 28 -32.79 22.87 -5.96
C LYS A 28 -33.31 21.66 -5.18
N VAL A 29 -33.06 20.43 -5.65
CA VAL A 29 -33.47 19.21 -4.93
C VAL A 29 -32.75 19.09 -3.58
N LEU A 30 -31.46 19.44 -3.52
CA LEU A 30 -30.70 19.43 -2.28
C LEU A 30 -31.24 20.45 -1.28
N ASP A 31 -31.63 21.64 -1.74
CA ASP A 31 -32.30 22.69 -0.94
C ASP A 31 -33.68 22.23 -0.44
N GLU A 32 -34.54 21.72 -1.32
CA GLU A 32 -35.87 21.18 -0.97
C GLU A 32 -35.83 20.00 0.02
N LEU A 33 -34.69 19.29 0.09
CA LEU A 33 -34.47 18.16 0.98
C LEU A 33 -33.62 18.52 2.22
N ASP A 34 -33.38 19.81 2.48
CA ASP A 34 -32.59 20.31 3.61
C ASP A 34 -31.22 19.62 3.72
N TRP A 35 -30.52 19.47 2.59
CA TRP A 35 -29.18 18.90 2.57
C TRP A 35 -28.17 19.84 3.23
N ALA A 36 -27.71 19.49 4.44
CA ALA A 36 -26.85 20.34 5.27
C ALA A 36 -25.35 20.07 5.16
N LYS A 37 -24.89 19.28 4.18
CA LYS A 37 -23.48 18.85 4.05
C LYS A 37 -22.83 19.46 2.80
N PRO A 38 -21.49 19.48 2.69
CA PRO A 38 -20.81 19.95 1.49
C PRO A 38 -21.35 19.35 0.19
N VAL A 39 -21.41 20.17 -0.85
CA VAL A 39 -21.80 19.79 -2.21
C VAL A 39 -20.67 20.18 -3.15
N LEU A 40 -20.19 19.22 -3.94
CA LEU A 40 -19.20 19.43 -4.98
C LEU A 40 -19.91 19.37 -6.34
N SER A 41 -19.53 20.27 -7.25
CA SER A 41 -20.04 20.24 -8.62
C SER A 41 -19.60 18.96 -9.34
N ASN A 42 -18.32 18.61 -9.21
CA ASN A 42 -17.71 17.45 -9.83
C ASN A 42 -16.43 17.03 -9.08
N ALA A 43 -15.82 15.92 -9.50
CA ALA A 43 -14.63 15.34 -8.89
C ALA A 43 -13.31 15.84 -9.51
N THR A 44 -13.34 16.69 -10.54
CA THR A 44 -12.15 17.31 -11.15
C THR A 44 -11.92 18.71 -10.59
N ASP A 45 -10.90 19.43 -11.06
CA ASP A 45 -10.65 20.85 -10.76
C ASP A 45 -11.43 21.82 -11.68
N THR A 46 -12.28 21.30 -12.56
CA THR A 46 -13.12 22.11 -13.46
C THR A 46 -14.22 22.82 -12.65
N PRO A 47 -14.35 24.16 -12.75
CA PRO A 47 -15.42 24.88 -12.05
C PRO A 47 -16.82 24.48 -12.55
N GLY A 48 -17.75 24.31 -11.61
CA GLY A 48 -19.17 24.18 -11.90
C GLY A 48 -19.77 25.48 -12.40
N PRO A 49 -20.69 25.44 -13.39
CA PRO A 49 -21.27 26.66 -13.96
C PRO A 49 -22.15 27.47 -12.99
N ALA A 50 -22.70 26.85 -11.94
CA ALA A 50 -23.39 27.53 -10.84
C ALA A 50 -22.57 27.52 -9.54
N SER A 51 -21.91 26.41 -9.21
CA SER A 51 -21.24 26.23 -7.91
C SER A 51 -19.82 26.80 -7.85
N GLY A 52 -19.20 27.13 -8.98
CA GLY A 52 -17.81 27.60 -9.04
C GLY A 52 -16.78 26.50 -8.81
N PRO A 53 -15.55 26.84 -8.36
CA PRO A 53 -14.46 25.87 -8.18
C PRO A 53 -14.85 24.69 -7.28
N SER A 54 -14.49 23.48 -7.69
CA SER A 54 -14.78 22.24 -6.96
C SER A 54 -13.90 22.01 -5.72
N GLY A 55 -12.70 22.60 -5.69
CA GLY A 55 -11.73 22.46 -4.59
C GLY A 55 -10.97 21.13 -4.56
N VAL A 56 -11.09 20.31 -5.61
CA VAL A 56 -10.49 18.97 -5.72
C VAL A 56 -9.74 18.80 -7.05
N LYS A 57 -9.08 17.66 -7.27
CA LYS A 57 -8.36 17.36 -8.51
C LYS A 57 -8.51 15.91 -8.95
N MET A 58 -8.47 15.71 -10.27
CA MET A 58 -8.47 14.43 -10.97
C MET A 58 -7.48 14.52 -12.14
N ARG A 59 -6.18 14.43 -11.84
CA ARG A 59 -5.08 14.70 -12.79
C ARG A 59 -4.20 13.47 -13.04
N GLY A 60 -4.70 12.28 -12.72
CA GLY A 60 -3.93 11.05 -12.65
C GLY A 60 -2.88 11.07 -11.54
N PRO A 61 -2.09 9.99 -11.39
CA PRO A 61 -2.01 8.87 -12.33
C PRO A 61 -3.03 7.75 -12.05
N TYR A 62 -3.19 6.88 -13.05
CA TYR A 62 -3.99 5.65 -13.05
C TYR A 62 -3.20 4.43 -13.57
N ASP A 63 -1.91 4.62 -13.91
CA ASP A 63 -0.97 3.55 -14.25
C ASP A 63 0.36 3.76 -13.48
N TYR A 64 1.35 2.89 -13.70
CA TYR A 64 2.56 2.83 -12.90
C TYR A 64 3.31 4.17 -12.83
N VAL A 65 3.55 4.59 -11.60
CA VAL A 65 4.54 5.60 -11.22
C VAL A 65 5.37 5.07 -10.04
N PRO A 66 6.65 5.43 -9.93
CA PRO A 66 7.51 5.02 -8.83
C PRO A 66 7.13 5.73 -7.52
N PRO A 67 7.45 5.16 -6.34
CA PRO A 67 7.21 5.74 -5.03
C PRO A 67 7.60 7.21 -4.88
N SER A 68 8.73 7.61 -5.50
CA SER A 68 9.23 9.00 -5.44
C SER A 68 8.30 10.01 -6.11
N TYR A 69 7.45 9.59 -7.06
CA TYR A 69 6.50 10.45 -7.76
C TYR A 69 5.61 11.23 -6.79
N TRP A 70 5.06 10.57 -5.77
CA TRP A 70 4.05 11.15 -4.88
C TRP A 70 4.53 12.37 -4.09
N LEU A 71 5.83 12.44 -3.82
CA LEU A 71 6.44 13.57 -3.11
C LEU A 71 7.17 14.56 -4.03
N THR A 72 7.53 14.14 -5.25
CA THR A 72 8.25 14.99 -6.21
C THR A 72 7.32 15.72 -7.17
N ASP A 73 6.19 15.12 -7.57
CA ASP A 73 5.20 15.81 -8.39
C ASP A 73 4.51 16.94 -7.61
N LYS A 74 4.36 18.09 -8.27
CA LYS A 74 3.70 19.29 -7.73
C LYS A 74 2.59 19.81 -8.67
N LYS A 75 2.25 19.07 -9.73
CA LYS A 75 1.34 19.53 -10.78
C LYS A 75 0.16 18.60 -11.03
N HIS A 76 0.37 17.30 -10.89
CA HIS A 76 -0.60 16.25 -11.22
C HIS A 76 -1.06 15.53 -9.94
N GLY A 77 -0.73 14.26 -9.76
CA GLY A 77 -1.17 13.40 -8.66
C GLY A 77 -0.33 13.48 -7.37
N GLY A 78 0.74 14.27 -7.33
CA GLY A 78 1.56 14.42 -6.12
C GLY A 78 0.77 14.94 -4.92
N ALA A 79 1.31 14.78 -3.72
CA ALA A 79 0.62 15.05 -2.46
C ALA A 79 0.37 16.55 -2.19
N PHE A 80 -0.68 17.09 -2.82
CA PHE A 80 -1.26 18.42 -2.64
C PHE A 80 -2.75 18.41 -3.05
N GLY A 81 -3.56 19.28 -2.46
CA GLY A 81 -5.02 19.32 -2.69
C GLY A 81 -5.71 18.00 -2.35
N PHE A 82 -6.95 17.84 -2.83
CA PHE A 82 -7.73 16.61 -2.66
C PHE A 82 -7.73 15.84 -3.98
N ALA A 83 -7.02 14.72 -4.06
CA ALA A 83 -7.12 13.82 -5.21
C ALA A 83 -8.32 12.88 -5.04
N THR A 84 -9.33 13.05 -5.89
CA THR A 84 -10.59 12.29 -5.83
C THR A 84 -10.48 10.88 -6.34
N GLU A 85 -9.46 10.59 -7.13
CA GLU A 85 -9.15 9.26 -7.67
C GLU A 85 -7.76 9.26 -8.30
N ILE A 86 -6.83 8.54 -7.69
CA ILE A 86 -5.48 8.31 -8.21
C ILE A 86 -4.94 6.98 -7.68
N GLY A 87 -3.94 6.42 -8.36
CA GLY A 87 -3.21 5.26 -7.84
C GLY A 87 -2.05 4.85 -8.73
N PRO A 88 -1.21 3.92 -8.27
CA PRO A 88 -0.08 3.40 -9.05
C PRO A 88 -0.51 2.37 -10.12
N GLY A 89 -1.80 2.30 -10.45
CA GLY A 89 -2.34 1.50 -11.54
C GLY A 89 -2.60 0.04 -11.22
N ALA A 90 -1.84 -0.83 -11.89
CA ALA A 90 -2.08 -2.26 -11.81
C ALA A 90 -2.00 -2.80 -10.37
N ALA A 91 -2.85 -3.79 -10.13
CA ALA A 91 -3.02 -4.48 -8.85
C ALA A 91 -3.12 -5.97 -9.17
N VAL A 92 -1.99 -6.58 -9.55
CA VAL A 92 -1.95 -8.01 -9.83
C VAL A 92 -2.19 -8.76 -8.52
N PRO A 93 -3.23 -9.60 -8.41
CA PRO A 93 -3.58 -10.24 -7.15
C PRO A 93 -2.56 -11.34 -6.79
N PRO A 94 -2.55 -11.84 -5.53
CA PRO A 94 -1.75 -12.98 -5.14
C PRO A 94 -2.00 -14.21 -6.04
N VAL A 95 -1.02 -15.11 -6.11
CA VAL A 95 -1.02 -16.21 -7.09
C VAL A 95 -2.22 -17.16 -6.93
N GLU A 96 -2.73 -17.32 -5.72
CA GLU A 96 -3.92 -18.10 -5.42
C GLU A 96 -5.15 -17.54 -6.15
N SER A 97 -5.32 -16.22 -6.16
CA SER A 97 -6.40 -15.58 -6.91
C SER A 97 -6.17 -15.66 -8.41
N LEU A 98 -4.93 -15.52 -8.89
CA LEU A 98 -4.61 -15.76 -10.31
C LEU A 98 -5.00 -17.18 -10.75
N LYS A 99 -4.72 -18.20 -9.93
CA LYS A 99 -5.11 -19.61 -10.18
C LYS A 99 -6.61 -19.82 -10.19
N ARG A 100 -7.39 -18.97 -9.50
CA ARG A 100 -8.86 -18.99 -9.56
C ARG A 100 -9.43 -18.24 -10.76
N MET A 101 -8.70 -17.25 -11.26
CA MET A 101 -9.10 -16.41 -12.40
C MET A 101 -8.79 -17.04 -13.74
N LEU A 102 -7.66 -17.75 -13.83
CA LEU A 102 -7.07 -18.16 -15.10
C LEU A 102 -7.03 -19.68 -15.22
N PRO A 103 -7.26 -20.24 -16.42
CA PRO A 103 -6.98 -21.65 -16.70
C PRO A 103 -5.50 -21.98 -16.39
N PRO A 104 -5.18 -23.17 -15.84
CA PRO A 104 -3.81 -23.55 -15.50
C PRO A 104 -2.81 -23.38 -16.66
N GLU A 105 -3.22 -23.72 -17.87
CA GLU A 105 -2.44 -23.60 -19.11
C GLU A 105 -2.33 -22.17 -19.67
N ARG A 106 -2.97 -21.20 -19.01
CA ARG A 106 -2.92 -19.76 -19.31
C ARG A 106 -2.39 -18.93 -18.15
N LEU A 107 -1.97 -19.58 -17.06
CA LEU A 107 -1.41 -18.92 -15.90
C LEU A 107 -0.05 -18.26 -16.23
N TRP A 108 0.75 -18.87 -17.10
CA TRP A 108 2.04 -18.33 -17.55
C TRP A 108 2.45 -18.87 -18.93
N PRO A 109 3.09 -18.06 -19.81
CA PRO A 109 3.33 -16.62 -19.70
C PRO A 109 2.04 -15.80 -19.79
N MET A 110 2.12 -14.50 -19.43
CA MET A 110 0.99 -13.59 -19.59
C MET A 110 0.48 -13.59 -21.03
N SER A 111 -0.84 -13.63 -21.18
CA SER A 111 -1.53 -13.79 -22.46
C SER A 111 -2.78 -12.90 -22.50
N GLU A 112 -3.59 -13.02 -23.56
CA GLU A 112 -4.86 -12.34 -23.69
C GLU A 112 -5.82 -12.60 -22.51
N PHE A 113 -5.67 -13.73 -21.81
CA PHE A 113 -6.44 -14.03 -20.61
C PHE A 113 -6.12 -13.08 -19.44
N TRP A 114 -4.87 -12.62 -19.33
CA TRP A 114 -4.50 -11.62 -18.32
C TRP A 114 -5.05 -10.25 -18.68
N THR A 115 -4.87 -9.83 -19.94
CA THR A 115 -5.35 -8.53 -20.42
C THR A 115 -6.87 -8.46 -20.48
N PHE A 116 -7.56 -9.59 -20.63
CA PHE A 116 -9.02 -9.66 -20.51
C PHE A 116 -9.48 -9.14 -19.14
N HIS A 117 -8.72 -9.40 -18.07
CA HIS A 117 -9.01 -8.93 -16.72
C HIS A 117 -8.43 -7.53 -16.41
N ALA A 118 -7.93 -6.81 -17.41
CA ALA A 118 -7.47 -5.43 -17.29
C ALA A 118 -8.60 -4.43 -17.66
N GLY A 119 -8.24 -3.18 -17.95
CA GLY A 119 -9.16 -2.10 -18.30
C GLY A 119 -9.38 -1.95 -19.81
N GLY A 120 -10.00 -0.83 -20.19
CA GLY A 120 -10.10 -0.40 -21.59
C GLY A 120 -8.97 0.56 -21.99
N ASP A 121 -8.94 0.92 -23.26
CA ASP A 121 -8.11 2.02 -23.80
C ASP A 121 -6.62 1.96 -23.38
N GLU A 122 -6.12 2.96 -22.64
CA GLU A 122 -4.75 3.02 -22.14
C GLU A 122 -4.41 1.91 -21.13
N PHE A 123 -5.43 1.32 -20.48
CA PHE A 123 -5.30 0.37 -19.36
C PHE A 123 -5.58 -1.09 -19.76
N LYS A 124 -5.56 -1.38 -21.06
CA LYS A 124 -5.87 -2.70 -21.62
C LYS A 124 -4.81 -3.78 -21.38
N ASP A 125 -3.64 -3.41 -20.87
CA ASP A 125 -2.54 -4.33 -20.61
C ASP A 125 -1.76 -3.96 -19.35
N LEU A 126 -0.80 -4.81 -18.98
CA LEU A 126 0.05 -4.65 -17.80
C LEU A 126 1.49 -4.24 -18.17
N ARG A 127 1.70 -3.65 -19.36
CA ARG A 127 3.03 -3.42 -19.90
C ARG A 127 3.84 -2.47 -19.01
N LEU A 128 3.29 -1.32 -18.65
CA LEU A 128 3.98 -0.32 -17.81
C LEU A 128 4.34 -0.88 -16.44
N PHE A 129 3.39 -1.58 -15.80
CA PHE A 129 3.63 -2.26 -14.54
C PHE A 129 4.70 -3.35 -14.64
N THR A 130 4.67 -4.16 -15.71
CA THR A 130 5.64 -5.24 -15.94
C THR A 130 7.03 -4.71 -16.22
N GLU A 131 7.16 -3.67 -17.05
CA GLU A 131 8.43 -2.99 -17.32
C GLU A 131 9.06 -2.48 -16.02
N ALA A 132 8.27 -1.86 -15.14
CA ALA A 132 8.73 -1.41 -13.85
C ALA A 132 9.09 -2.55 -12.89
N LEU A 133 8.24 -3.58 -12.81
CA LEU A 133 8.47 -4.77 -11.99
C LEU A 133 9.78 -5.45 -12.37
N GLU A 134 10.00 -5.69 -13.66
CA GLU A 134 11.23 -6.34 -14.14
C GLU A 134 12.44 -5.41 -14.08
N GLY A 135 12.25 -4.12 -14.32
CA GLY A 135 13.28 -3.09 -14.18
C GLY A 135 13.81 -2.98 -12.75
N ARG A 136 12.93 -3.14 -11.75
CA ARG A 136 13.28 -3.07 -10.32
C ARG A 136 13.73 -4.40 -9.76
N TYR A 137 12.97 -5.47 -9.94
CA TYR A 137 13.18 -6.75 -9.25
C TYR A 137 13.79 -7.84 -10.15
N GLY A 138 13.96 -7.56 -11.44
CA GLY A 138 14.46 -8.51 -12.43
C GLY A 138 13.34 -9.31 -13.08
N LYS A 139 13.64 -9.87 -14.26
CA LYS A 139 12.67 -10.62 -15.07
C LYS A 139 11.95 -11.70 -14.28
N ALA A 140 10.64 -11.80 -14.47
CA ALA A 140 9.86 -12.83 -13.81
C ALA A 140 10.10 -14.21 -14.46
N THR A 141 10.24 -15.26 -13.64
CA THR A 141 10.51 -16.62 -14.14
C THR A 141 9.27 -17.51 -14.24
N GLY A 142 8.11 -17.04 -13.75
CA GLY A 142 6.86 -17.78 -13.65
C GLY A 142 5.78 -16.95 -12.98
N ALA A 143 4.54 -17.44 -12.95
CA ALA A 143 3.40 -16.73 -12.35
C ALA A 143 3.59 -16.47 -10.85
N GLU A 144 4.13 -17.44 -10.10
CA GLU A 144 4.43 -17.29 -8.67
C GLU A 144 5.47 -16.19 -8.42
N ASP A 145 6.55 -16.16 -9.22
CA ASP A 145 7.59 -15.12 -9.10
C ASP A 145 7.06 -13.74 -9.51
N TYR A 146 6.26 -13.68 -10.58
CA TYR A 146 5.61 -12.44 -11.02
C TYR A 146 4.65 -11.91 -9.96
N ALA A 147 3.74 -12.74 -9.45
CA ALA A 147 2.77 -12.35 -8.43
C ALA A 147 3.45 -11.88 -7.15
N ARG A 148 4.50 -12.58 -6.70
CA ARG A 148 5.31 -12.17 -5.54
C ARG A 148 5.98 -10.80 -5.74
N LYS A 149 6.63 -10.59 -6.89
CA LYS A 149 7.24 -9.31 -7.26
C LYS A 149 6.19 -8.19 -7.36
N ALA A 150 5.00 -8.52 -7.86
CA ALA A 150 3.89 -7.58 -7.94
C ALA A 150 3.38 -7.16 -6.56
N GLN A 151 3.32 -8.08 -5.58
CA GLN A 151 2.96 -7.72 -4.20
C GLN A 151 3.97 -6.73 -3.60
N ALA A 152 5.28 -6.94 -3.81
CA ALA A 152 6.29 -6.00 -3.34
C ALA A 152 6.19 -4.64 -4.06
N LEU A 153 5.93 -4.62 -5.38
CA LEU A 153 5.75 -3.38 -6.13
C LEU A 153 4.52 -2.60 -5.66
N ALA A 154 3.40 -3.28 -5.44
CA ALA A 154 2.17 -2.68 -4.92
C ALA A 154 2.31 -2.25 -3.46
N TYR A 155 2.97 -3.02 -2.60
CA TYR A 155 3.21 -2.60 -1.22
C TYR A 155 3.94 -1.25 -1.19
N ASP A 156 5.03 -1.14 -1.94
CA ASP A 156 5.86 0.07 -1.95
C ASP A 156 5.14 1.26 -2.61
N GLY A 157 4.45 1.03 -3.73
CA GLY A 157 3.72 2.06 -4.46
C GLY A 157 2.55 2.66 -3.66
N GLN A 158 1.70 1.81 -3.10
CA GLN A 158 0.55 2.24 -2.31
C GLN A 158 1.01 2.87 -0.98
N ARG A 159 1.96 2.25 -0.27
CA ARG A 159 2.52 2.85 0.95
C ARG A 159 3.04 4.25 0.70
N ALA A 160 3.84 4.45 -0.35
CA ALA A 160 4.41 5.75 -0.67
C ALA A 160 3.35 6.80 -1.02
N MET A 161 2.26 6.41 -1.69
CA MET A 161 1.16 7.34 -1.98
C MET A 161 0.51 7.85 -0.70
N PHE A 162 0.10 6.95 0.20
CA PHE A 162 -0.57 7.33 1.44
C PHE A 162 0.38 8.06 2.40
N GLU A 163 1.63 7.62 2.53
CA GLU A 163 2.66 8.30 3.32
C GLU A 163 2.91 9.73 2.80
N ALA A 164 2.95 9.93 1.48
CA ALA A 164 3.13 11.25 0.88
C ALA A 164 2.00 12.24 1.27
N TYR A 165 0.75 11.77 1.18
CA TYR A 165 -0.43 12.54 1.56
C TYR A 165 -0.52 12.77 3.07
N GLY A 166 -0.17 11.78 3.90
CA GLY A 166 -0.08 11.93 5.36
C GLY A 166 0.99 12.95 5.78
N ARG A 167 2.17 12.91 5.15
CA ARG A 167 3.26 13.86 5.41
C ARG A 167 2.87 15.30 5.08
N ASN A 168 2.21 15.49 3.95
CA ASN A 168 1.85 16.82 3.46
C ASN A 168 0.45 17.25 3.91
N LYS A 169 -0.14 16.62 4.94
CA LYS A 169 -1.47 16.92 5.44
C LYS A 169 -1.71 18.44 5.56
N TYR A 170 -2.91 18.86 5.20
CA TYR A 170 -3.40 20.25 5.06
C TYR A 170 -2.87 21.05 3.86
N THR A 171 -1.71 20.68 3.29
CA THR A 171 -1.39 21.05 1.90
C THR A 171 -2.01 20.04 0.94
N ALA A 172 -1.87 18.76 1.26
CA ALA A 172 -2.67 17.66 0.76
C ALA A 172 -3.90 17.52 1.67
N THR A 173 -5.09 17.66 1.11
CA THR A 173 -6.35 17.66 1.84
C THR A 173 -7.12 16.34 1.72
N GLY A 174 -6.67 15.43 0.86
CA GLY A 174 -7.17 14.06 0.80
C GLY A 174 -6.69 13.29 -0.42
N VAL A 175 -6.72 11.96 -0.34
CA VAL A 175 -6.48 11.05 -1.46
C VAL A 175 -7.48 9.91 -1.40
N ILE A 176 -8.08 9.58 -2.54
CA ILE A 176 -8.88 8.38 -2.73
C ILE A 176 -8.10 7.47 -3.68
N GLN A 177 -7.70 6.31 -3.16
CA GLN A 177 -7.12 5.24 -3.98
C GLN A 177 -8.13 4.85 -5.04
N TRP A 178 -7.70 4.88 -6.30
CA TRP A 178 -8.41 4.25 -7.41
C TRP A 178 -7.95 2.80 -7.54
N MET A 179 -8.73 1.82 -7.10
CA MET A 179 -9.96 1.85 -6.30
C MET A 179 -9.76 1.03 -5.01
N LEU A 180 -10.78 0.99 -4.16
CA LEU A 180 -10.80 0.10 -3.00
C LEU A 180 -10.82 -1.38 -3.44
N ASN A 181 -11.70 -1.72 -4.38
CA ASN A 181 -11.95 -3.07 -4.87
C ASN A 181 -12.57 -3.06 -6.29
N ASN A 182 -12.75 -4.24 -6.88
CA ASN A 182 -13.43 -4.41 -8.17
C ASN A 182 -14.74 -5.21 -8.03
N ALA A 183 -15.63 -5.04 -9.02
CA ALA A 183 -16.90 -5.77 -9.14
C ALA A 183 -16.78 -7.15 -9.84
N TRP A 184 -15.55 -7.59 -10.13
CA TRP A 184 -15.21 -8.83 -10.81
C TRP A 184 -13.71 -9.13 -10.63
N PRO A 185 -13.22 -10.34 -10.93
CA PRO A 185 -11.79 -10.61 -10.89
C PRO A 185 -11.04 -9.73 -11.89
N SER A 186 -10.04 -8.97 -11.41
CA SER A 186 -9.34 -7.95 -12.19
C SER A 186 -7.85 -7.90 -11.86
N MET A 187 -7.05 -7.32 -12.76
CA MET A 187 -5.60 -7.11 -12.62
C MET A 187 -5.24 -5.66 -12.24
N ILE A 188 -6.21 -4.77 -12.05
CA ILE A 188 -5.97 -3.33 -11.85
C ILE A 188 -6.81 -2.74 -10.71
N TRP A 189 -6.28 -1.67 -10.10
CA TRP A 189 -7.03 -0.72 -9.27
C TRP A 189 -7.79 -1.30 -8.08
N HIS A 190 -7.24 -2.27 -7.35
CA HIS A 190 -7.83 -2.68 -6.08
C HIS A 190 -6.79 -2.76 -4.95
N LEU A 191 -7.27 -2.65 -3.71
CA LEU A 191 -6.49 -3.00 -2.52
C LEU A 191 -6.71 -4.49 -2.18
N TYR A 192 -7.96 -4.95 -2.21
CA TYR A 192 -8.31 -6.37 -2.11
C TYR A 192 -9.10 -6.81 -3.33
N ASP A 193 -8.84 -8.05 -3.79
CA ASP A 193 -9.43 -8.54 -5.02
C ASP A 193 -10.90 -8.99 -4.84
N TRP A 194 -11.51 -9.44 -5.95
CA TRP A 194 -12.87 -9.95 -6.00
C TRP A 194 -13.19 -11.05 -4.97
N PHE A 195 -12.20 -11.86 -4.60
CA PHE A 195 -12.36 -12.94 -3.65
C PHE A 195 -12.19 -12.48 -2.19
N LEU A 196 -12.08 -11.16 -1.97
CA LEU A 196 -11.82 -10.52 -0.68
C LEU A 196 -10.41 -10.82 -0.15
N ARG A 197 -9.46 -11.16 -1.03
CA ARG A 197 -8.07 -11.42 -0.66
C ARG A 197 -7.28 -10.11 -0.65
N PRO A 198 -6.73 -9.68 0.51
CA PRO A 198 -5.84 -8.53 0.56
C PRO A 198 -4.46 -8.90 0.01
N GLY A 199 -3.94 -8.10 -0.92
CA GLY A 199 -2.58 -8.22 -1.45
C GLY A 199 -1.61 -7.19 -0.86
N GLY A 200 -0.41 -7.08 -1.45
CA GLY A 200 0.62 -6.14 -1.01
C GLY A 200 0.14 -4.68 -0.98
N GLY A 201 -0.67 -4.25 -1.96
CA GLY A 201 -1.23 -2.89 -2.00
C GLY A 201 -2.14 -2.57 -0.81
N TYR A 202 -2.94 -3.54 -0.34
CA TYR A 202 -3.74 -3.39 0.88
C TYR A 202 -2.86 -3.20 2.11
N TYR A 203 -1.84 -4.05 2.28
CA TYR A 203 -0.98 -3.98 3.47
C TYR A 203 -0.02 -2.79 3.44
N GLY A 204 0.41 -2.34 2.26
CA GLY A 204 1.13 -1.07 2.10
C GLY A 204 0.28 0.14 2.49
N THR A 205 -1.00 0.14 2.09
CA THR A 205 -1.98 1.16 2.51
C THR A 205 -2.24 1.09 4.02
N LYS A 206 -2.49 -0.10 4.56
CA LYS A 206 -2.70 -0.32 6.00
C LYS A 206 -1.51 0.15 6.84
N LYS A 207 -0.29 -0.09 6.37
CA LYS A 207 0.96 0.39 7.00
C LYS A 207 1.02 1.91 7.02
N ALA A 208 0.80 2.56 5.88
CA ALA A 208 0.88 4.01 5.73
C ALA A 208 -0.21 4.77 6.51
N CYS A 209 -1.36 4.10 6.76
CA CYS A 209 -2.50 4.65 7.49
C CYS A 209 -2.56 4.17 8.96
N GLU A 210 -1.43 3.76 9.56
CA GLU A 210 -1.37 3.55 11.01
C GLU A 210 -1.72 4.87 11.74
N PRO A 211 -2.53 4.86 12.82
CA PRO A 211 -2.98 6.10 13.47
C PRO A 211 -1.85 6.99 14.03
N LEU A 212 -0.74 6.37 14.43
CA LEU A 212 0.50 7.05 14.82
C LEU A 212 1.67 6.34 14.13
N HIS A 213 2.21 6.97 13.09
CA HIS A 213 3.03 6.29 12.08
C HIS A 213 4.39 6.96 11.92
N VAL A 214 5.43 6.15 11.68
CA VAL A 214 6.77 6.62 11.28
C VAL A 214 7.09 6.20 9.84
N GLN A 215 7.54 7.17 9.05
CA GLN A 215 7.73 7.01 7.62
C GLN A 215 9.00 7.69 7.10
N PHE A 216 9.47 7.22 5.94
CA PHE A 216 10.60 7.75 5.19
C PHE A 216 10.12 8.50 3.94
N SER A 217 10.67 9.69 3.72
CA SER A 217 10.36 10.53 2.57
C SER A 217 11.32 10.29 1.41
N TYR A 218 10.79 9.85 0.27
CA TYR A 218 11.58 9.55 -0.93
C TYR A 218 12.23 10.78 -1.60
N ASP A 219 11.71 11.99 -1.40
CA ASP A 219 12.19 13.23 -2.03
C ASP A 219 13.37 13.87 -1.28
N ASP A 220 13.34 13.87 0.05
CA ASP A 220 14.31 14.58 0.91
C ASP A 220 14.96 13.70 1.98
N ARG A 221 14.67 12.39 1.97
CA ARG A 221 15.19 11.38 2.89
C ARG A 221 14.87 11.65 4.36
N SER A 222 13.89 12.50 4.65
CA SER A 222 13.45 12.75 6.02
C SER A 222 12.67 11.58 6.60
N VAL A 223 12.88 11.33 7.90
CA VAL A 223 12.02 10.52 8.74
C VAL A 223 10.98 11.43 9.36
N VAL A 224 9.72 11.08 9.20
CA VAL A 224 8.58 11.87 9.65
C VAL A 224 7.67 11.02 10.52
N VAL A 225 7.12 11.61 11.57
CA VAL A 225 6.05 11.04 12.38
C VAL A 225 4.75 11.75 12.01
N VAL A 226 3.73 10.97 11.66
CA VAL A 226 2.37 11.43 11.37
C VAL A 226 1.44 10.92 12.46
N ASN A 227 0.62 11.81 13.00
CA ASN A 227 -0.38 11.51 14.01
C ASN A 227 -1.76 11.84 13.46
N ASP A 228 -2.61 10.82 13.33
CA ASP A 228 -4.00 10.93 12.88
C ASP A 228 -4.99 10.84 14.07
N LEU A 229 -4.49 10.80 15.31
CA LEU A 229 -5.28 10.76 16.53
C LEU A 229 -5.59 12.17 17.06
N PRO A 230 -6.71 12.34 17.81
CA PRO A 230 -7.09 13.62 18.39
C PRO A 230 -6.24 14.02 19.61
N GLU A 231 -5.36 13.14 20.10
CA GLU A 231 -4.42 13.42 21.19
C GLU A 231 -3.01 13.75 20.67
N ALA A 232 -2.31 14.63 21.38
CA ALA A 232 -0.89 14.89 21.14
C ALA A 232 -0.02 13.86 21.87
N PHE A 233 1.15 13.55 21.31
CA PHE A 233 2.13 12.63 21.90
C PHE A 233 3.45 13.35 22.13
N THR A 234 4.02 13.19 23.33
CA THR A 234 5.29 13.82 23.71
C THR A 234 6.32 12.77 24.10
N GLY A 235 7.59 13.03 23.80
CA GLY A 235 8.71 12.18 24.18
C GLY A 235 8.75 10.85 23.43
N LEU A 236 8.13 10.77 22.26
CA LEU A 236 8.24 9.60 21.37
C LEU A 236 9.70 9.44 20.91
N ARG A 237 10.14 8.21 20.75
CA ARG A 237 11.49 7.86 20.31
C ARG A 237 11.44 7.32 18.90
N VAL A 238 12.05 8.05 17.97
CA VAL A 238 12.18 7.67 16.56
C VAL A 238 13.58 7.12 16.34
N LYS A 239 13.68 5.89 15.86
CA LYS A 239 14.95 5.24 15.52
C LYS A 239 14.97 4.85 14.04
N ALA A 240 16.05 5.21 13.36
CA ALA A 240 16.36 4.77 12.01
C ALA A 240 17.63 3.91 12.02
N GLN A 241 17.58 2.78 11.35
CA GLN A 241 18.70 1.87 11.14
C GLN A 241 18.82 1.57 9.64
N LEU A 242 19.93 1.98 9.05
CA LEU A 242 20.25 1.69 7.66
C LEU A 242 21.15 0.46 7.60
N LEU A 243 20.70 -0.56 6.90
CA LEU A 243 21.32 -1.87 6.78
C LEU A 243 21.77 -2.08 5.33
N ASP A 244 22.98 -2.55 5.14
CA ASP A 244 23.45 -3.03 3.84
C ASP A 244 22.66 -4.28 3.40
N PHE A 245 22.82 -4.73 2.15
CA PHE A 245 22.14 -5.95 1.68
C PHE A 245 22.45 -7.19 2.54
N GLY A 246 23.69 -7.26 3.06
CA GLY A 246 24.13 -8.31 4.00
C GLY A 246 23.73 -8.07 5.46
N LEU A 247 22.81 -7.13 5.73
CA LEU A 247 22.33 -6.73 7.06
C LEU A 247 23.37 -6.09 7.99
N ALA A 248 24.56 -5.74 7.48
CA ALA A 248 25.52 -4.93 8.21
C ALA A 248 24.93 -3.54 8.47
N THR A 249 24.92 -3.08 9.73
CA THR A 249 24.46 -1.72 10.04
C THR A 249 25.47 -0.70 9.53
N ARG A 250 25.01 0.20 8.65
CA ARG A 250 25.82 1.27 8.06
C ARG A 250 25.54 2.63 8.69
N PHE A 251 24.35 2.80 9.25
CA PHE A 251 23.98 4.02 9.97
C PHE A 251 22.89 3.70 10.99
N THR A 252 22.96 4.36 12.14
CA THR A 252 21.88 4.39 13.14
C THR A 252 21.74 5.82 13.63
N ARG A 253 20.49 6.27 13.75
CA ARG A 253 20.17 7.53 14.42
C ARG A 253 18.90 7.40 15.21
N GLU A 254 18.86 8.10 16.32
CA GLU A 254 17.70 8.22 17.18
C GLU A 254 17.42 9.69 17.46
N ALA A 255 16.15 10.04 17.61
CA ALA A 255 15.72 11.34 18.09
C ALA A 255 14.47 11.19 18.95
N LYS A 256 14.32 12.09 19.91
CA LYS A 256 13.04 12.31 20.59
C LYS A 256 12.21 13.31 19.79
N VAL A 257 10.92 13.05 19.68
CA VAL A 257 9.97 13.93 18.98
C VAL A 257 8.68 14.07 19.79
N ASP A 258 8.11 15.26 19.69
CA ASP A 258 6.74 15.53 20.11
C ASP A 258 5.92 15.75 18.83
N VAL A 259 4.71 15.23 18.77
CA VAL A 259 3.80 15.42 17.64
C VAL A 259 2.43 15.86 18.16
N ALA A 260 1.92 16.94 17.60
CA ALA A 260 0.60 17.47 17.96
C ALA A 260 -0.51 16.49 17.55
N ALA A 261 -1.70 16.66 18.14
CA ALA A 261 -2.93 16.03 17.67
C ALA A 261 -3.16 16.35 16.19
N ASP A 262 -3.58 15.36 15.40
CA ASP A 262 -3.80 15.49 13.95
C ASP A 262 -2.62 16.20 13.22
N GLY A 263 -1.39 15.87 13.64
CA GLY A 263 -0.18 16.64 13.35
C GLY A 263 0.92 15.84 12.66
N VAL A 264 1.92 16.56 12.14
CA VAL A 264 3.09 16.00 11.45
C VAL A 264 4.36 16.60 12.04
N THR A 265 5.37 15.77 12.31
CA THR A 265 6.67 16.22 12.82
C THR A 265 7.82 15.53 12.10
N ARG A 266 8.73 16.33 11.52
CA ARG A 266 9.96 15.83 10.90
C ARG A 266 11.00 15.58 11.99
N ALA A 267 11.50 14.35 12.10
CA ALA A 267 12.47 13.97 13.12
C ALA A 267 13.91 14.33 12.69
N PHE A 268 14.34 13.82 11.54
CA PHE A 268 15.68 14.05 10.97
C PHE A 268 15.77 13.50 9.54
N ALA A 269 16.83 13.82 8.81
CA ALA A 269 17.14 13.19 7.52
C ALA A 269 18.12 12.02 7.67
N VAL A 270 17.92 10.97 6.87
CA VAL A 270 18.80 9.80 6.77
C VAL A 270 19.86 10.06 5.69
N PRO A 271 21.16 9.97 6.02
CA PRO A 271 22.21 10.15 5.02
C PRO A 271 22.21 9.02 3.99
N GLN A 272 22.96 9.20 2.91
CA GLN A 272 23.27 8.14 1.94
C GLN A 272 24.77 7.89 1.96
N PRO A 273 25.26 6.96 2.82
CA PRO A 273 26.67 6.55 2.82
C PRO A 273 27.12 6.11 1.42
N LYS A 274 28.37 6.40 1.06
CA LYS A 274 28.92 6.08 -0.28
C LYS A 274 29.11 4.58 -0.51
N ASP A 275 29.34 3.81 0.55
CA ASP A 275 29.71 2.40 0.49
C ASP A 275 28.53 1.44 0.70
N LEU A 276 27.31 1.87 0.32
CA LEU A 276 26.14 0.99 0.34
C LEU A 276 26.12 0.06 -0.86
N SER A 277 25.67 -1.17 -0.65
CA SER A 277 25.24 -2.03 -1.74
C SER A 277 24.09 -1.39 -2.51
N THR A 278 24.00 -1.72 -3.80
CA THR A 278 22.98 -1.14 -4.69
C THR A 278 21.58 -1.26 -4.14
N ALA A 279 21.18 -2.44 -3.65
CA ALA A 279 19.98 -2.60 -2.84
C ALA A 279 20.37 -2.59 -1.36
N TYR A 280 19.64 -1.87 -0.52
CA TYR A 280 19.88 -1.79 0.92
C TYR A 280 18.54 -1.62 1.66
N PHE A 281 18.57 -1.64 2.99
CA PHE A 281 17.36 -1.56 3.79
C PHE A 281 17.40 -0.38 4.76
N LEU A 282 16.24 0.23 4.99
CA LEU A 282 16.04 1.21 6.05
C LEU A 282 14.92 0.71 6.96
N ARG A 283 15.24 0.56 8.23
CA ARG A 283 14.27 0.22 9.25
C ARG A 283 14.00 1.41 10.14
N LEU A 284 12.72 1.72 10.33
CA LEU A 284 12.22 2.73 11.24
C LEU A 284 11.46 2.08 12.39
N ARG A 285 11.62 2.64 13.58
CA ARG A 285 10.82 2.31 14.76
C ARG A 285 10.37 3.59 15.46
N LEU A 286 9.12 3.61 15.87
CA LEU A 286 8.53 4.61 16.74
C LEU A 286 8.14 3.93 18.03
N GLU A 287 8.68 4.38 19.14
CA GLU A 287 8.45 3.80 20.47
C GLU A 287 8.00 4.90 21.42
N ASP A 288 7.19 4.56 22.42
CA ASP A 288 6.83 5.49 23.49
C ASP A 288 7.97 5.66 24.50
N SER A 289 7.71 6.47 25.54
CA SER A 289 8.67 6.71 26.62
C SER A 289 8.99 5.48 27.48
N HIS A 290 8.27 4.37 27.31
CA HIS A 290 8.45 3.09 28.01
C HIS A 290 8.99 2.00 27.06
N ASP A 291 9.56 2.38 25.91
CA ASP A 291 10.11 1.49 24.89
C ASP A 291 9.07 0.54 24.27
N ARG A 292 7.77 0.86 24.36
CA ARG A 292 6.72 0.09 23.69
C ARG A 292 6.62 0.54 22.24
N PRO A 293 6.65 -0.39 21.26
CA PRO A 293 6.56 -0.03 19.85
C PRO A 293 5.15 0.44 19.50
N TRP A 294 5.06 1.60 18.85
CA TRP A 294 3.84 2.11 18.21
C TRP A 294 3.80 1.75 16.73
N SER A 295 4.90 1.98 16.03
CA SER A 295 5.01 1.75 14.60
C SER A 295 6.38 1.18 14.25
N THR A 296 6.40 0.23 13.32
CA THR A 296 7.63 -0.24 12.68
C THR A 296 7.40 -0.26 11.18
N ASN A 297 8.35 0.30 10.43
CA ASN A 297 8.26 0.45 8.99
C ASN A 297 9.61 0.13 8.36
N PHE A 298 9.61 -0.59 7.26
CA PHE A 298 10.82 -1.17 6.66
C PHE A 298 10.82 -0.94 5.16
N TYR A 299 11.89 -0.34 4.65
CA TYR A 299 12.04 0.04 3.26
C TYR A 299 13.19 -0.74 2.63
N TRP A 300 12.98 -1.24 1.41
CA TRP A 300 14.04 -1.78 0.55
C TRP A 300 14.34 -0.74 -0.53
N LEU A 301 15.48 -0.09 -0.39
CA LEU A 301 15.86 1.08 -1.17
C LEU A 301 16.99 0.73 -2.13
N SER A 302 17.19 1.59 -3.14
CA SER A 302 18.29 1.46 -4.08
C SER A 302 19.20 2.69 -4.06
N THR A 303 20.50 2.52 -4.29
CA THR A 303 21.43 3.62 -4.55
C THR A 303 21.31 4.15 -5.98
N GLN A 304 20.72 3.35 -6.88
CA GLN A 304 20.24 3.81 -8.18
C GLN A 304 18.77 4.19 -7.98
N GLU A 305 18.43 5.47 -8.03
CA GLU A 305 17.06 5.92 -7.79
C GLU A 305 16.20 5.85 -9.06
N ASP A 306 14.88 5.83 -8.88
CA ASP A 306 13.93 6.02 -9.96
C ASP A 306 14.07 7.45 -10.56
N VAL A 307 14.12 7.57 -11.89
CA VAL A 307 14.17 8.86 -12.58
C VAL A 307 12.96 8.99 -13.50
N LEU A 308 12.08 9.95 -13.21
CA LEU A 308 10.89 10.27 -13.98
C LEU A 308 11.23 11.09 -15.23
N ASP A 309 10.55 10.81 -16.35
CA ASP A 309 10.61 11.57 -17.59
C ASP A 309 9.40 12.54 -17.67
N TRP A 310 9.47 13.62 -16.89
CA TRP A 310 8.41 14.64 -16.81
C TRP A 310 8.04 15.28 -18.16
N GLY A 311 8.96 15.26 -19.13
CA GLY A 311 8.69 15.76 -20.49
C GLY A 311 7.72 14.91 -21.29
N LYS A 312 7.42 13.69 -20.80
CA LYS A 312 6.51 12.72 -21.42
C LYS A 312 5.37 12.33 -20.49
N THR A 313 5.05 13.18 -19.51
CA THR A 313 3.87 12.97 -18.67
C THR A 313 2.61 12.96 -19.53
N GLU A 314 1.83 11.90 -19.38
CA GLU A 314 0.49 11.76 -19.94
C GLU A 314 -0.56 12.03 -18.85
N TRP A 315 -1.83 12.12 -19.23
CA TRP A 315 -2.92 12.36 -18.27
C TRP A 315 -3.05 11.26 -17.20
N TYR A 316 -2.57 10.05 -17.51
CA TYR A 316 -2.73 8.86 -16.67
C TYR A 316 -1.44 8.32 -16.04
N TYR A 317 -0.25 8.81 -16.41
CA TYR A 317 1.01 8.44 -15.75
C TYR A 317 2.18 9.36 -16.15
N THR A 318 3.28 9.28 -15.41
CA THR A 318 4.57 9.85 -15.83
C THR A 318 5.58 8.72 -16.05
N PRO A 319 6.16 8.58 -17.26
CA PRO A 319 7.11 7.52 -17.55
C PRO A 319 8.33 7.54 -16.64
N THR A 320 8.90 6.38 -16.37
CA THR A 320 10.15 6.23 -15.62
C THR A 320 11.28 5.89 -16.60
N ARG A 321 12.26 6.78 -16.72
CA ARG A 321 13.43 6.60 -17.60
C ARG A 321 14.45 5.63 -17.02
N GLN A 322 14.56 5.58 -15.70
CA GLN A 322 15.45 4.69 -14.97
C GLN A 322 14.71 4.15 -13.76
N HIS A 323 14.75 2.84 -13.55
CA HIS A 323 14.15 2.21 -12.38
C HIS A 323 15.17 2.03 -11.26
N ALA A 324 14.67 2.06 -10.02
CA ALA A 324 15.46 1.69 -8.86
C ALA A 324 15.96 0.24 -8.95
N ASP A 325 17.27 0.01 -8.80
CA ASP A 325 17.82 -1.34 -8.94
C ASP A 325 17.72 -2.13 -7.63
N LEU A 326 16.76 -3.05 -7.60
CA LEU A 326 16.45 -3.95 -6.48
C LEU A 326 16.61 -5.43 -6.88
N ARG A 327 17.28 -5.70 -8.02
CA ARG A 327 17.43 -7.06 -8.58
C ARG A 327 18.21 -8.00 -7.68
N ALA A 328 18.98 -7.45 -6.74
CA ALA A 328 19.65 -8.23 -5.70
C ALA A 328 18.65 -9.01 -4.82
N LEU A 329 17.42 -8.54 -4.63
CA LEU A 329 16.40 -9.22 -3.82
C LEU A 329 16.08 -10.62 -4.33
N ALA A 330 16.15 -10.87 -5.64
CA ALA A 330 15.98 -12.21 -6.22
C ALA A 330 17.07 -13.21 -5.77
N ARG A 331 18.16 -12.72 -5.19
CA ARG A 331 19.30 -13.49 -4.68
C ARG A 331 19.42 -13.42 -3.15
N LEU A 332 18.36 -13.00 -2.44
CA LEU A 332 18.33 -13.07 -0.99
C LEU A 332 18.60 -14.52 -0.54
N PRO A 333 19.55 -14.75 0.38
CA PRO A 333 19.83 -16.10 0.86
C PRO A 333 18.59 -16.70 1.51
N PRO A 334 18.30 -18.00 1.33
CA PRO A 334 17.14 -18.63 1.94
C PRO A 334 17.10 -18.47 3.47
N THR A 335 15.90 -18.33 4.04
CA THR A 335 15.69 -18.32 5.49
C THR A 335 14.61 -19.32 5.92
N THR A 336 14.40 -19.43 7.23
CA THR A 336 13.39 -20.30 7.85
C THR A 336 12.52 -19.49 8.81
N LEU A 337 11.21 -19.79 8.80
CA LEU A 337 10.24 -19.21 9.72
C LEU A 337 9.73 -20.28 10.68
N ALA A 338 9.51 -19.90 11.93
CA ALA A 338 8.77 -20.70 12.91
C ALA A 338 7.45 -20.02 13.26
N LEU A 339 6.36 -20.79 13.23
CA LEU A 339 5.02 -20.33 13.58
C LEU A 339 4.55 -20.96 14.88
N ARG A 340 3.93 -20.17 15.75
CA ARG A 340 3.27 -20.63 16.98
C ARG A 340 1.94 -19.91 17.16
N THR A 341 0.93 -20.61 17.65
CA THR A 341 -0.37 -20.04 17.99
C THR A 341 -0.54 -19.93 19.49
N GLY A 342 -1.28 -18.91 19.92
CA GLY A 342 -1.76 -18.76 21.28
C GLY A 342 -3.26 -18.47 21.29
N PRO A 343 -3.99 -18.87 22.35
CA PRO A 343 -5.39 -18.55 22.49
C PRO A 343 -5.62 -17.03 22.65
N GLU A 344 -6.74 -16.56 22.12
CA GLU A 344 -7.29 -15.25 22.43
C GLU A 344 -8.70 -15.43 23.00
N GLU A 345 -8.85 -15.18 24.30
CA GLU A 345 -10.15 -15.24 24.97
C GLU A 345 -10.85 -13.88 24.91
N GLY A 346 -12.18 -13.87 24.70
CA GLY A 346 -13.04 -12.73 25.04
C GLY A 346 -13.44 -11.77 23.91
N GLY A 347 -13.17 -12.07 22.63
CA GLY A 347 -13.62 -11.28 21.48
C GLY A 347 -15.00 -11.70 20.93
N ALA A 348 -15.72 -10.78 20.28
CA ALA A 348 -16.98 -11.08 19.58
C ALA A 348 -16.79 -11.93 18.30
N GLU A 349 -15.57 -11.94 17.74
CA GLU A 349 -15.18 -12.76 16.60
C GLU A 349 -14.09 -13.77 17.01
N PRO A 350 -14.08 -14.99 16.41
CA PRO A 350 -12.96 -15.92 16.57
C PRO A 350 -11.65 -15.26 16.14
N ALA A 351 -10.69 -15.18 17.06
CA ALA A 351 -9.40 -14.59 16.81
C ALA A 351 -8.28 -15.50 17.33
N VAL A 352 -7.13 -15.45 16.64
CA VAL A 352 -5.95 -16.23 17.00
C VAL A 352 -4.75 -15.30 17.05
N ARG A 353 -3.98 -15.38 18.13
CA ARG A 353 -2.65 -14.76 18.19
C ARG A 353 -1.64 -15.66 17.51
N VAL A 354 -0.92 -15.09 16.54
CA VAL A 354 0.08 -15.77 15.74
C VAL A 354 1.43 -15.15 16.02
N ARG A 355 2.39 -15.99 16.44
CA ARG A 355 3.79 -15.62 16.57
C ARG A 355 4.56 -16.20 15.39
N VAL A 356 5.24 -15.33 14.65
CA VAL A 356 6.16 -15.71 13.59
C VAL A 356 7.57 -15.25 13.96
N GLU A 357 8.54 -16.16 13.85
CA GLU A 357 9.94 -15.90 14.16
C GLU A 357 10.82 -16.26 12.96
N ASN A 358 11.75 -15.38 12.61
CA ASN A 358 12.80 -15.69 11.66
C ASN A 358 13.94 -16.45 12.37
N THR A 359 13.94 -17.77 12.24
CA THR A 359 14.93 -18.65 12.87
C THR A 359 16.20 -18.84 12.03
N GLY A 360 16.21 -18.30 10.81
CA GLY A 360 17.35 -18.36 9.91
C GLY A 360 18.38 -17.26 10.15
N ARG A 361 19.31 -17.12 9.19
CA ARG A 361 20.46 -16.18 9.27
C ARG A 361 20.38 -15.03 8.26
N SER A 362 19.38 -15.02 7.40
CA SER A 362 19.12 -13.95 6.42
C SER A 362 17.80 -13.26 6.75
N LEU A 363 17.57 -12.11 6.12
CA LEU A 363 16.30 -11.38 6.20
C LEU A 363 15.15 -12.27 5.76
N ALA A 364 14.07 -12.37 6.54
CA ALA A 364 12.80 -12.85 6.01
C ALA A 364 12.09 -11.67 5.37
N PHE A 365 12.07 -11.63 4.04
CA PHE A 365 11.56 -10.50 3.26
C PHE A 365 10.12 -10.77 2.80
N GLN A 366 9.20 -9.81 2.97
CA GLN A 366 7.79 -9.94 2.59
C GLN A 366 7.14 -11.21 3.18
N VAL A 367 7.20 -11.36 4.51
CA VAL A 367 6.55 -12.45 5.24
C VAL A 367 5.04 -12.32 5.06
N HIS A 368 4.44 -13.29 4.38
CA HIS A 368 3.02 -13.40 4.09
C HIS A 368 2.40 -14.53 4.91
N LEU A 369 1.42 -14.19 5.75
CA LEU A 369 0.71 -15.11 6.62
C LEU A 369 -0.66 -15.44 6.02
N LYS A 370 -1.03 -16.72 6.02
CA LYS A 370 -2.30 -17.23 5.52
C LYS A 370 -2.99 -18.07 6.59
N LEU A 371 -4.31 -17.91 6.69
CA LEU A 371 -5.17 -18.79 7.47
C LEU A 371 -5.92 -19.67 6.48
N VAL A 372 -5.66 -20.97 6.49
CA VAL A 372 -6.21 -21.92 5.51
C VAL A 372 -7.05 -22.99 6.20
N GLU A 373 -7.97 -23.57 5.45
CA GLU A 373 -8.59 -24.83 5.84
C GLU A 373 -7.58 -25.98 5.77
N ALA A 374 -7.47 -26.76 6.84
CA ALA A 374 -6.51 -27.85 6.91
C ALA A 374 -6.78 -28.96 5.88
N ALA A 375 -8.06 -29.17 5.50
CA ALA A 375 -8.45 -30.24 4.59
C ALA A 375 -8.29 -29.86 3.11
N SER A 376 -8.71 -28.65 2.72
CA SER A 376 -8.70 -28.19 1.32
C SER A 376 -7.45 -27.40 0.96
N GLY A 377 -6.79 -26.77 1.92
CA GLY A 377 -5.72 -25.80 1.69
C GLY A 377 -6.23 -24.44 1.18
N GLU A 378 -7.54 -24.26 1.04
CA GLU A 378 -8.14 -23.00 0.63
C GLU A 378 -8.01 -21.95 1.74
N GLU A 379 -7.72 -20.71 1.35
CA GLU A 379 -7.61 -19.61 2.30
C GLU A 379 -8.98 -19.19 2.82
N VAL A 380 -9.05 -18.93 4.13
CA VAL A 380 -10.23 -18.39 4.79
C VAL A 380 -10.36 -16.93 4.41
N LEU A 381 -11.43 -16.57 3.68
CA LEU A 381 -11.72 -15.19 3.27
C LEU A 381 -13.20 -14.85 3.57
N PRO A 382 -13.53 -13.60 3.98
CA PRO A 382 -12.59 -12.52 4.29
C PRO A 382 -11.79 -12.82 5.58
N VAL A 383 -10.60 -12.22 5.66
CA VAL A 383 -9.67 -12.37 6.78
C VAL A 383 -9.12 -11.01 7.20
N PHE A 384 -8.93 -10.84 8.50
CA PHE A 384 -8.50 -9.57 9.08
C PHE A 384 -7.24 -9.79 9.91
N TRP A 385 -6.09 -9.53 9.28
CA TRP A 385 -4.78 -9.51 9.94
C TRP A 385 -4.45 -8.11 10.47
N ASP A 386 -3.81 -8.06 11.64
CA ASP A 386 -3.25 -6.82 12.20
C ASP A 386 -2.08 -6.28 11.39
N ASP A 387 -1.23 -7.17 10.86
CA ASP A 387 -0.15 -6.83 9.92
C ASP A 387 0.19 -8.05 9.06
N ASN A 388 0.72 -7.82 7.85
CA ASN A 388 1.15 -8.85 6.91
C ASN A 388 2.13 -8.23 5.88
N TYR A 389 2.80 -9.05 5.06
CA TYR A 389 3.84 -8.61 4.11
C TYR A 389 4.98 -7.80 4.76
N PHE A 390 5.40 -8.19 5.97
CA PHE A 390 6.42 -7.49 6.74
C PHE A 390 7.77 -8.21 6.74
N GLU A 391 8.80 -7.53 7.21
CA GLU A 391 10.16 -8.04 7.29
C GLU A 391 10.54 -8.46 8.71
N LEU A 392 11.35 -9.53 8.82
CA LEU A 392 11.97 -9.96 10.08
C LEU A 392 13.47 -10.13 9.90
N LEU A 393 14.27 -9.42 10.70
CA LEU A 393 15.71 -9.69 10.77
C LEU A 393 15.97 -11.06 11.43
N PRO A 394 17.17 -11.65 11.27
CA PRO A 394 17.53 -12.90 11.94
C PRO A 394 17.27 -12.85 13.45
N GLY A 395 16.55 -13.83 13.98
CA GLY A 395 16.16 -13.95 15.38
C GLY A 395 15.01 -13.03 15.81
N GLU A 396 14.43 -12.24 14.91
CA GLU A 396 13.28 -11.41 15.25
C GLU A 396 11.98 -12.21 15.24
N LEU A 397 11.12 -11.84 16.19
CA LEU A 397 9.79 -12.36 16.36
C LEU A 397 8.77 -11.23 16.21
N ARG A 398 7.64 -11.56 15.60
CA ARG A 398 6.47 -10.70 15.54
C ARG A 398 5.22 -11.46 15.96
N GLU A 399 4.39 -10.80 16.75
CA GLU A 399 3.06 -11.26 17.09
C GLU A 399 2.04 -10.45 16.28
N VAL A 400 1.08 -11.13 15.66
CA VAL A 400 -0.04 -10.54 14.95
C VAL A 400 -1.32 -11.27 15.30
N ARG A 401 -2.45 -10.58 15.24
CA ARG A 401 -3.78 -11.19 15.35
C ARG A 401 -4.35 -11.48 13.97
N VAL A 402 -5.09 -12.59 13.87
CA VAL A 402 -5.99 -12.87 12.75
C VAL A 402 -7.41 -13.09 13.25
N ALA A 403 -8.38 -12.46 12.60
CA ALA A 403 -9.80 -12.69 12.80
C ALA A 403 -10.51 -13.02 11.48
N HIS A 404 -11.62 -13.73 11.58
CA HIS A 404 -12.49 -14.04 10.45
C HIS A 404 -13.96 -14.12 10.91
N PRO A 405 -14.95 -13.90 10.02
CA PRO A 405 -16.35 -14.08 10.37
C PRO A 405 -16.66 -15.51 10.84
N PRO A 406 -17.65 -15.71 11.74
CA PRO A 406 -18.08 -17.04 12.16
C PRO A 406 -18.42 -17.94 10.98
N ARG A 407 -17.92 -19.18 11.00
CA ARG A 407 -18.13 -20.18 9.94
C ARG A 407 -19.16 -21.21 10.37
N ARG A 408 -20.10 -21.55 9.50
CA ARG A 408 -21.14 -22.56 9.78
C ARG A 408 -20.57 -23.97 9.93
N ASP A 409 -19.53 -24.28 9.16
CA ASP A 409 -18.78 -25.53 9.25
C ASP A 409 -17.38 -25.24 9.82
N ALA A 410 -17.14 -25.67 11.06
CA ALA A 410 -15.88 -25.49 11.76
C ALA A 410 -14.82 -26.48 11.25
N ALA A 411 -14.45 -26.36 9.97
CA ALA A 411 -13.29 -27.06 9.43
C ALA A 411 -12.06 -26.73 10.27
N ALA A 412 -11.21 -27.71 10.52
CA ALA A 412 -9.94 -27.47 11.21
C ALA A 412 -9.13 -26.44 10.41
N LEU A 413 -8.64 -25.41 11.09
CA LEU A 413 -7.85 -24.35 10.46
C LEU A 413 -6.36 -24.58 10.71
N ARG A 414 -5.55 -24.17 9.74
CA ARG A 414 -4.08 -24.21 9.80
C ARG A 414 -3.52 -22.85 9.43
N LEU A 415 -2.41 -22.49 10.06
CA LEU A 415 -1.64 -21.31 9.69
C LEU A 415 -0.50 -21.69 8.76
N GLU A 416 -0.28 -20.86 7.76
CA GLU A 416 0.88 -20.92 6.88
C GLU A 416 1.61 -19.58 6.92
N ALA A 417 2.93 -19.65 6.77
CA ALA A 417 3.77 -18.50 6.56
C ALA A 417 4.71 -18.78 5.41
N GLU A 418 4.75 -17.83 4.49
CA GLU A 418 5.70 -17.80 3.38
C GLU A 418 6.46 -16.49 3.42
N ALA A 419 7.59 -16.44 2.74
CA ALA A 419 8.34 -15.21 2.52
C ALA A 419 9.06 -15.30 1.19
N TRP A 420 9.54 -14.17 0.70
CA TRP A 420 10.20 -14.07 -0.60
C TRP A 420 11.33 -15.08 -0.81
N ASN A 421 12.10 -15.31 0.25
CA ASN A 421 13.27 -16.18 0.30
C ASN A 421 13.09 -17.33 1.29
N VAL A 422 11.86 -17.74 1.59
CA VAL A 422 11.61 -19.03 2.26
C VAL A 422 11.33 -20.05 1.16
N PRO A 423 12.10 -21.14 1.05
CA PRO A 423 11.79 -22.21 0.11
C PRO A 423 10.38 -22.71 0.36
N LEU A 424 9.60 -22.93 -0.71
CA LEU A 424 8.32 -23.62 -0.57
C LEU A 424 8.60 -24.98 0.05
N THR A 425 8.15 -25.20 1.30
CA THR A 425 8.17 -26.53 1.89
C THR A 425 7.25 -27.39 1.01
N PRO A 426 7.74 -28.46 0.37
CA PRO A 426 6.86 -29.36 -0.36
C PRO A 426 5.81 -29.92 0.61
N PRO A 427 4.57 -30.16 0.16
CA PRO A 427 3.49 -30.70 0.99
C PRO A 427 3.83 -32.04 1.63
#